data_AF-A0A7S0Z2B5-F1
#
_entry.id   AF-A0A7S0Z2B5-F1
#
_cell.length_a   1.000
_cell.length_b   1.000
_cell.length_c   1.000
_cell.angle_alpha   90.00
_cell.angle_beta   90.00
_cell.angle_gamma   90.00
#
_symmetry.space_group_name_H-M   'P 1'
#
loop_
_entity.id
_entity.type
_entity.pdbx_description
1 polymer ?
#
loop_
_entity_poly.entity_id
_entity_poly.type
_entity_poly.pdbx_seq_one_letter_code
_entity_poly.pdbx_strand_id
1 'polypeptide(L)'
;WKEVNYLISSPEKDVSTTLLIIPEFAIQNSEAFTSFTDTLTHPLEPLGIEKLIQLVYFHPQWVFRDGADRMGGGSAANFARRSPFPMINILRTKQVRLAQKSIPTGLVYTQNEETLNEVGSDNLQRMLVERDWEELAETRVDRRYNKLGKIAQMLMDTDGVPP
;
A
#
# COMPACT_ATOMS: atom_id res chain seq x y z
N TRP A 1 14.43 -9.45 -10.01
CA TRP A 1 14.03 -10.75 -9.43
C TRP A 1 14.84 -11.22 -8.22
N LYS A 2 16.03 -10.67 -7.90
CA LYS A 2 16.81 -11.04 -6.70
C LYS A 2 15.99 -10.96 -5.40
N GLU A 3 15.33 -9.82 -5.15
CA GLU A 3 14.52 -9.63 -3.93
C GLU A 3 13.30 -10.55 -3.87
N VAL A 4 12.66 -10.83 -5.01
CA VAL A 4 11.57 -11.81 -5.09
C VAL A 4 12.07 -13.20 -4.68
N ASN A 5 13.22 -13.62 -5.20
CA ASN A 5 13.82 -14.90 -4.83
C ASN A 5 14.18 -14.95 -3.34
N TYR A 6 14.77 -13.87 -2.81
CA TYR A 6 15.09 -13.76 -1.39
C TYR A 6 13.85 -13.87 -0.51
N LEU A 7 12.76 -13.17 -0.84
CA LEU A 7 11.51 -13.25 -0.11
C LEU A 7 10.93 -14.67 -0.19
N ILE A 8 10.89 -15.28 -1.37
CA ILE A 8 10.32 -16.63 -1.55
C ILE A 8 11.13 -17.69 -0.80
N SER A 9 12.47 -17.60 -0.79
CA SER A 9 13.33 -18.60 -0.13
C SER A 9 13.49 -18.40 1.37
N SER A 10 13.25 -17.18 1.88
CA SER A 10 13.31 -16.89 3.31
C SER A 10 12.05 -17.40 4.03
N PRO A 11 12.16 -17.93 5.27
CA PRO A 11 11.00 -18.25 6.08
C PRO A 11 10.11 -17.02 6.31
N GLU A 12 8.79 -17.22 6.24
CA GLU A 12 7.78 -16.17 6.42
C GLU A 12 7.92 -15.40 7.75
N LYS A 13 8.31 -16.11 8.81
CA LYS A 13 8.51 -15.56 10.16
C LYS A 13 9.72 -14.63 10.27
N ASP A 14 10.69 -14.78 9.37
CA ASP A 14 11.95 -14.02 9.40
C ASP A 14 11.86 -12.81 8.47
N VAL A 15 11.19 -12.96 7.32
CA VAL A 15 10.99 -11.88 6.34
C VAL A 15 9.55 -11.92 5.81
N SER A 16 8.76 -10.91 6.15
CA SER A 16 7.37 -10.78 5.68
C SER A 16 7.25 -10.05 4.33
N THR A 17 8.17 -9.13 4.05
CA THR A 17 8.14 -8.24 2.89
C THR A 17 9.53 -7.72 2.53
N THR A 18 9.68 -7.23 1.30
CA THR A 18 10.85 -6.46 0.86
C THR A 18 10.40 -5.16 0.23
N LEU A 19 11.03 -4.04 0.60
CA LEU A 19 10.80 -2.72 0.00
C LEU A 19 12.00 -2.33 -0.86
N LEU A 20 11.74 -2.10 -2.15
CA LEU A 20 12.71 -1.55 -3.09
C LEU A 20 12.44 -0.07 -3.29
N ILE A 21 13.45 0.77 -3.04
CA ILE A 21 13.41 2.20 -3.32
C ILE A 21 14.27 2.44 -4.57
N ILE A 22 13.72 3.14 -5.55
CA ILE A 22 14.36 3.38 -6.85
C ILE A 22 14.38 4.90 -7.13
N PRO A 23 15.19 5.68 -6.39
CA PRO A 23 15.04 7.14 -6.30
C PRO A 23 15.14 7.87 -7.64
N GLU A 24 15.94 7.38 -8.57
CA GLU A 24 16.24 8.06 -9.84
C GLU A 24 15.33 7.60 -10.99
N PHE A 25 14.68 6.45 -10.85
CA PHE A 25 13.93 5.84 -11.96
C PHE A 25 12.54 6.48 -12.10
N ALA A 26 12.31 7.18 -13.20
CA ALA A 26 11.00 7.73 -13.56
C ALA A 26 10.38 8.68 -12.50
N ILE A 27 11.17 9.26 -11.60
CA ILE A 27 10.71 10.10 -10.48
C ILE A 27 9.79 11.28 -10.87
N GLN A 28 9.96 11.82 -12.08
CA GLN A 28 9.12 12.89 -12.65
C GLN A 28 8.26 12.42 -13.84
N ASN A 29 8.15 11.11 -14.06
CA ASN A 29 7.46 10.53 -15.20
C ASN A 29 6.58 9.34 -14.77
N SER A 30 5.38 9.66 -14.29
CA SER A 30 4.38 8.67 -13.86
C SER A 30 3.96 7.70 -14.96
N GLU A 31 3.97 8.12 -16.23
CA GLU A 31 3.62 7.26 -17.36
C GLU A 31 4.67 6.18 -17.58
N ALA A 32 5.95 6.57 -17.64
CA ALA A 32 7.06 5.62 -17.73
C ALA A 32 7.10 4.66 -16.53
N PHE A 33 6.81 5.17 -15.32
CA PHE A 33 6.69 4.32 -14.14
C PHE A 33 5.53 3.33 -14.30
N THR A 34 4.36 3.77 -14.76
CA THR A 34 3.19 2.90 -14.98
C THR A 34 3.49 1.78 -15.98
N SER A 35 4.08 2.10 -17.14
CA SER A 35 4.48 1.09 -18.13
C SER A 35 5.47 0.07 -17.54
N PHE A 36 6.38 0.52 -16.69
CA PHE A 36 7.29 -0.37 -15.97
C PHE A 36 6.57 -1.27 -14.97
N THR A 37 5.60 -0.74 -14.20
CA THR A 37 4.81 -1.55 -13.27
C THR A 37 3.99 -2.63 -13.99
N ASP A 38 3.42 -2.31 -15.16
CA ASP A 38 2.67 -3.27 -15.98
C ASP A 38 3.61 -4.38 -16.49
N THR A 39 4.81 -4.00 -16.95
CA THR A 39 5.84 -4.95 -17.42
C THR A 39 6.27 -5.93 -16.33
N LEU A 40 6.37 -5.50 -15.07
CA LEU A 40 6.71 -6.37 -13.95
C LEU A 40 5.54 -7.24 -13.48
N THR A 41 4.31 -6.74 -13.60
CA THR A 41 3.11 -7.40 -13.06
C THR A 41 2.54 -8.44 -14.01
N HIS A 42 2.46 -8.15 -15.31
CA HIS A 42 1.84 -9.03 -16.30
C HIS A 42 2.40 -10.46 -16.32
N PRO A 43 3.72 -10.71 -16.17
CA PRO A 43 4.23 -12.07 -16.17
C PRO A 43 3.88 -12.89 -14.91
N LEU A 44 3.45 -12.27 -13.81
CA LEU A 44 3.26 -12.98 -12.54
C LEU A 44 2.12 -13.99 -12.58
N GLU A 45 1.01 -13.66 -13.24
CA GLU A 45 -0.15 -14.54 -13.39
C GLU A 45 0.18 -15.81 -14.22
N PRO A 46 0.66 -15.71 -15.47
CA PRO A 46 0.95 -16.91 -16.28
C PRO A 46 2.08 -17.77 -15.70
N LEU A 47 2.99 -17.18 -14.92
CA LEU A 47 4.05 -17.92 -14.21
C LEU A 47 3.58 -18.48 -12.85
N GLY A 48 2.34 -18.20 -12.42
CA GLY A 48 1.79 -18.63 -11.13
C GLY A 48 2.44 -17.97 -9.91
N ILE A 49 3.27 -16.93 -10.12
CA ILE A 49 4.02 -16.23 -9.06
C ILE A 49 3.09 -15.32 -8.24
N GLU A 50 1.98 -14.84 -8.81
CA GLU A 50 0.99 -14.03 -8.09
C GLU A 50 0.41 -14.75 -6.84
N LYS A 51 0.45 -16.08 -6.81
CA LYS A 51 0.02 -16.90 -5.67
C LYS A 51 1.01 -16.81 -4.51
N LEU A 52 2.26 -16.45 -4.80
CA LEU A 52 3.35 -16.34 -3.84
C LEU A 52 3.54 -14.89 -3.37
N ILE A 53 3.56 -13.94 -4.31
CA ILE A 53 3.84 -12.53 -4.02
C ILE A 53 2.88 -11.56 -4.70
N GLN A 54 2.75 -10.37 -4.11
CA GLN A 54 2.08 -9.22 -4.70
C GLN A 54 3.08 -8.07 -4.82
N LEU A 55 3.09 -7.39 -5.96
CA LEU A 55 3.87 -6.17 -6.17
C LEU A 55 2.96 -4.96 -5.93
N VAL A 56 3.36 -4.09 -5.00
CA VAL A 56 2.63 -2.89 -4.61
C VAL A 56 3.51 -1.69 -4.89
N TYR A 57 3.09 -0.87 -5.85
CA TYR A 57 3.88 0.26 -6.34
C TYR A 57 3.49 1.57 -5.66
N PHE A 58 4.48 2.44 -5.50
CA PHE A 58 4.33 3.81 -5.01
C PHE A 58 5.15 4.77 -5.86
N HIS A 59 4.62 5.98 -6.07
CA HIS A 59 5.27 7.01 -6.90
C HIS A 59 4.89 8.42 -6.42
N PRO A 60 5.78 9.43 -6.45
CA PRO A 60 5.44 10.81 -6.04
C PRO A 60 4.22 11.37 -6.76
N GLN A 61 4.06 11.01 -8.03
CA GLN A 61 2.96 11.43 -8.90
C GLN A 61 1.94 10.29 -9.15
N TRP A 62 1.77 9.36 -8.20
CA TRP A 62 0.78 8.28 -8.36
C TRP A 62 -0.63 8.87 -8.51
N VAL A 63 -1.38 8.32 -9.47
CA VAL A 63 -2.80 8.60 -9.71
C VAL A 63 -3.49 7.27 -10.02
N PHE A 64 -4.56 6.94 -9.31
CA PHE A 64 -5.33 5.74 -9.63
C PHE A 64 -6.07 5.91 -10.98
N ARG A 65 -6.16 4.84 -11.78
CA ARG A 65 -6.78 4.85 -13.12
C ARG A 65 -8.28 5.19 -13.10
N ASP A 66 -8.95 4.96 -11.98
CA ASP A 66 -10.36 5.31 -11.73
C ASP A 66 -10.54 6.71 -11.12
N GLY A 67 -9.47 7.51 -11.07
CA GLY A 67 -9.31 8.80 -10.39
C GLY A 67 -10.18 9.98 -10.86
N ALA A 68 -11.36 9.72 -11.41
CA ALA A 68 -12.43 10.70 -11.63
C ALA A 68 -13.85 10.11 -11.48
N ASP A 69 -14.04 8.82 -11.78
CA ASP A 69 -15.38 8.24 -11.96
C ASP A 69 -15.88 7.38 -10.78
N ARG A 70 -15.04 7.07 -9.79
CA ARG A 70 -15.47 6.39 -8.56
C ARG A 70 -15.26 7.26 -7.33
N MET A 71 -16.33 8.00 -7.02
CA MET A 71 -16.64 8.65 -5.75
C MET A 71 -15.74 9.83 -5.38
N GLY A 72 -16.38 10.92 -4.96
CA GLY A 72 -15.84 12.27 -5.02
C GLY A 72 -14.64 12.51 -4.10
N GLY A 73 -13.61 13.18 -4.63
CA GLY A 73 -12.47 13.67 -3.85
C GLY A 73 -11.07 13.34 -4.37
N GLY A 74 -10.91 13.00 -5.66
CA GLY A 74 -9.74 12.33 -6.28
C GLY A 74 -8.32 12.90 -6.14
N SER A 75 -8.01 13.82 -5.22
CA SER A 75 -6.63 14.23 -4.91
C SER A 75 -6.06 13.48 -3.70
N ALA A 76 -6.80 13.40 -2.59
CA ALA A 76 -6.27 12.89 -1.32
C ALA A 76 -6.09 11.36 -1.33
N ALA A 77 -7.03 10.60 -1.91
CA ALA A 77 -6.94 9.13 -1.98
C ALA A 77 -5.66 8.63 -2.68
N ASN A 78 -5.15 9.38 -3.67
CA ASN A 78 -3.89 9.06 -4.35
C ASN A 78 -2.71 9.00 -3.37
N PHE A 79 -2.73 9.77 -2.27
CA PHE A 79 -1.67 9.76 -1.28
C PHE A 79 -1.55 8.44 -0.52
N ALA A 80 -2.55 7.54 -0.60
CA ALA A 80 -2.41 6.16 -0.13
C ALA A 80 -1.34 5.37 -0.91
N ARG A 81 -0.95 5.85 -2.10
CA ARG A 81 0.07 5.27 -2.97
C ARG A 81 1.15 6.28 -3.40
N ARG A 82 1.11 7.53 -2.91
CA ARG A 82 2.21 8.47 -3.12
C ARG A 82 3.33 8.22 -2.13
N SER A 83 4.54 8.51 -2.57
CA SER A 83 5.75 8.36 -1.78
C SER A 83 6.83 9.33 -2.26
N PRO A 84 7.80 9.72 -1.41
CA PRO A 84 8.85 10.65 -1.80
C PRO A 84 9.73 10.18 -2.96
N PHE A 85 9.80 8.86 -3.16
CA PHE A 85 10.53 8.20 -4.23
C PHE A 85 9.70 7.11 -4.88
N PRO A 86 9.98 6.73 -6.13
CA PRO A 86 9.46 5.51 -6.75
C PRO A 86 9.84 4.29 -5.92
N MET A 87 8.86 3.44 -5.57
CA MET A 87 9.10 2.26 -4.75
C MET A 87 8.26 1.05 -5.21
N ILE A 88 8.78 -0.13 -4.91
CA ILE A 88 8.08 -1.40 -5.05
C ILE A 88 8.10 -2.11 -3.70
N ASN A 89 6.93 -2.30 -3.12
CA ASN A 89 6.75 -3.14 -1.96
C ASN A 89 6.34 -4.55 -2.43
N ILE A 90 7.17 -5.53 -2.11
CA ILE A 90 6.98 -6.94 -2.44
C ILE A 90 6.39 -7.62 -1.19
N LEU A 91 5.13 -8.05 -1.30
CA LEU A 91 4.38 -8.65 -0.20
C LEU A 91 4.19 -10.15 -0.46
N ARG A 92 4.07 -10.96 0.60
CA ARG A 92 3.63 -12.35 0.47
C ARG A 92 2.12 -12.41 0.29
N THR A 93 1.66 -13.02 -0.80
CA THR A 93 0.22 -13.14 -1.11
C THR A 93 -0.54 -13.84 0.01
N LYS A 94 0.05 -14.87 0.62
CA LYS A 94 -0.57 -15.60 1.73
C LYS A 94 -0.82 -14.71 2.95
N GLN A 95 0.17 -13.92 3.36
CA GLN A 95 0.04 -13.01 4.50
C GLN A 95 -0.98 -11.90 4.24
N VAL A 96 -0.96 -11.32 3.04
CA VAL A 96 -1.95 -10.31 2.64
C VAL A 96 -3.36 -10.89 2.68
N ARG A 97 -3.58 -12.08 2.11
CA ARG A 97 -4.89 -12.75 2.12
C ARG A 97 -5.37 -13.06 3.53
N LEU A 98 -4.47 -13.52 4.41
CA LEU A 98 -4.81 -13.76 5.82
C LEU A 98 -5.24 -12.47 6.52
N ALA A 99 -4.49 -11.39 6.34
CA ALA A 99 -4.83 -10.08 6.90
C ALA A 99 -6.17 -9.53 6.35
N GLN A 100 -6.49 -9.81 5.09
CA GLN A 100 -7.72 -9.36 4.44
C GLN A 100 -8.94 -10.22 4.76
N LYS A 101 -8.78 -11.49 5.16
CA LYS A 101 -9.89 -12.45 5.33
C LYS A 101 -11.02 -11.93 6.23
N SER A 102 -10.66 -11.13 7.22
CA SER A 102 -11.58 -10.61 8.23
C SER A 102 -11.93 -9.14 8.05
N ILE A 103 -11.37 -8.49 7.02
CA ILE A 103 -11.61 -7.09 6.71
C ILE A 103 -12.67 -7.03 5.60
N PRO A 104 -13.81 -6.34 5.82
CA PRO A 104 -14.81 -6.14 4.77
C PRO A 104 -14.18 -5.55 3.50
N THR A 105 -14.55 -6.10 2.34
CA THR A 105 -14.09 -5.62 1.04
C THR A 105 -14.32 -4.12 0.91
N GLY A 106 -13.29 -3.38 0.48
CA GLY A 106 -13.36 -1.93 0.29
C GLY A 106 -13.17 -1.10 1.56
N LEU A 107 -13.25 -1.68 2.77
CA LEU A 107 -13.11 -0.91 4.01
C LEU A 107 -11.76 -0.20 4.14
N VAL A 108 -10.67 -0.87 3.75
CA VAL A 108 -9.33 -0.26 3.75
C VAL A 108 -9.29 0.96 2.84
N TYR A 109 -9.93 0.89 1.68
CA TYR A 109 -9.98 1.99 0.73
C TYR A 109 -10.76 3.17 1.32
N THR A 110 -12.01 2.94 1.75
CA THR A 110 -12.87 3.99 2.31
C THR A 110 -12.25 4.64 3.53
N GLN A 111 -11.65 3.86 4.43
CA GLN A 111 -11.02 4.41 5.64
C GLN A 111 -9.78 5.24 5.30
N ASN A 112 -8.97 4.80 4.34
CA ASN A 112 -7.81 5.58 3.89
C ASN A 112 -8.25 6.90 3.26
N GLU A 113 -9.29 6.85 2.43
CA GLU A 113 -9.85 8.05 1.79
C GLU A 113 -10.38 9.05 2.83
N GLU A 114 -11.19 8.60 3.80
CA GLU A 114 -11.67 9.45 4.91
C GLU A 114 -10.50 10.08 5.67
N THR A 115 -9.52 9.27 6.09
CA THR A 115 -8.37 9.73 6.88
C THR A 115 -7.51 10.72 6.08
N LEU A 116 -7.26 10.46 4.80
CA LEU A 116 -6.45 11.34 3.96
C LEU A 116 -7.19 12.63 3.60
N ASN A 117 -8.52 12.58 3.46
CA ASN A 117 -9.34 13.78 3.29
C ASN A 117 -9.34 14.67 4.53
N GLU A 118 -9.33 14.09 5.73
CA GLU A 118 -9.21 14.85 6.99
C GLU A 118 -7.88 15.62 7.08
N VAL A 119 -6.78 15.05 6.59
CA VAL A 119 -5.47 15.73 6.53
C VAL A 119 -5.44 16.81 5.44
N GLY A 120 -6.14 16.57 4.32
CA GLY A 120 -6.23 17.48 3.19
C GLY A 120 -5.05 17.36 2.21
N SER A 121 -5.37 17.43 0.91
CA SER A 121 -4.40 17.19 -0.16
C SER A 121 -3.22 18.16 -0.17
N ASP A 122 -3.44 19.43 0.20
CA ASP A 122 -2.39 20.44 0.21
C ASP A 122 -1.35 20.17 1.30
N ASN A 123 -1.83 19.78 2.50
CA ASN A 123 -0.93 19.43 3.58
C ASN A 123 -0.18 18.13 3.28
N LEU A 124 -0.87 17.12 2.77
CA LEU A 124 -0.26 15.87 2.29
C LEU A 124 0.81 16.13 1.21
N GLN A 125 0.54 17.07 0.28
CA GLN A 125 1.49 17.43 -0.77
C GLN A 125 2.73 18.13 -0.20
N ARG A 126 2.54 19.06 0.74
CA ARG A 126 3.64 19.75 1.42
C ARG A 126 4.53 18.75 2.17
N MET A 127 3.93 17.91 3.02
CA MET A 127 4.63 16.86 3.78
C MET A 127 5.40 15.90 2.85
N LEU A 128 4.81 15.52 1.72
CA LEU A 128 5.46 14.66 0.74
C LEU A 128 6.71 15.30 0.11
N VAL A 129 6.65 16.60 -0.22
CA VAL A 129 7.75 17.35 -0.84
C VAL A 129 8.86 17.65 0.17
N GLU A 130 8.47 18.12 1.36
CA GLU A 130 9.38 18.47 2.46
C GLU A 130 9.95 17.22 3.13
N ARG A 131 9.29 16.06 2.95
CA ARG A 131 9.59 14.77 3.59
C ARG A 131 9.48 14.85 5.12
N ASP A 132 8.60 15.74 5.57
CA ASP A 132 8.30 15.98 6.96
C ASP A 132 6.88 15.50 7.23
N TRP A 133 6.74 14.56 8.17
CA TRP A 133 5.46 13.98 8.57
C TRP A 133 5.20 14.18 10.07
N GLU A 134 5.93 15.09 10.73
CA GLU A 134 5.84 15.30 12.19
C GLU A 134 4.42 15.66 12.64
N GLU A 135 3.69 16.43 11.84
CA GLU A 135 2.28 16.78 12.09
C GLU A 135 1.35 15.55 12.17
N LEU A 136 1.70 14.46 11.48
CA LEU A 136 0.96 13.20 11.58
C LEU A 136 1.43 12.33 12.75
N ALA A 137 2.61 12.56 13.31
CA ALA A 137 3.14 11.78 14.43
C ALA A 137 2.33 11.99 15.71
N GLU A 138 1.80 13.20 15.92
CA GLU A 138 0.89 13.53 17.02
C GLU A 138 -0.54 13.09 16.74
N THR A 139 -0.91 12.97 15.47
CA THR A 139 -2.16 12.38 15.00
C THR A 139 -2.08 10.86 15.12
N ARG A 140 -1.98 10.34 16.35
CA ARG A 140 -2.14 8.91 16.62
C ARG A 140 -3.53 8.51 16.13
N VAL A 141 -3.60 7.89 14.95
CA VAL A 141 -4.75 7.08 14.58
C VAL A 141 -4.83 5.98 15.64
N ASP A 142 -5.70 6.16 16.63
CA ASP A 142 -5.95 5.14 17.63
C ASP A 142 -6.56 3.94 16.91
N ARG A 143 -5.69 2.98 16.57
CA ARG A 143 -6.10 1.76 15.88
C ARG A 143 -7.13 0.99 16.71
N ARG A 144 -7.21 1.17 18.03
CA ARG A 144 -8.26 0.56 18.86
C ARG A 144 -9.64 1.15 18.61
N TYR A 145 -9.74 2.38 18.09
CA TYR A 145 -11.01 3.05 17.80
C TYR A 145 -11.37 3.04 16.32
N ASN A 146 -10.38 2.95 15.43
CA ASN A 146 -10.62 2.75 14.00
C ASN A 146 -11.17 1.34 13.72
N LYS A 147 -12.21 1.24 12.88
CA LYS A 147 -12.92 -0.02 12.57
C LYS A 147 -11.96 -1.13 12.13
N LEU A 148 -10.90 -0.80 11.40
CA LEU A 148 -9.86 -1.75 10.99
C LEU A 148 -9.02 -2.29 12.15
N GLY A 149 -8.62 -1.45 13.10
CA GLY A 149 -7.79 -1.92 14.21
C GLY A 149 -8.61 -2.59 15.32
N LYS A 150 -9.92 -2.32 15.44
CA LYS A 150 -10.85 -3.17 16.22
C LYS A 150 -10.91 -4.59 15.67
N ILE A 151 -11.06 -4.72 14.35
CA ILE A 151 -11.06 -6.03 13.66
C ILE A 151 -9.71 -6.71 13.84
N ALA A 152 -8.60 -5.99 13.66
CA ALA A 152 -7.26 -6.55 13.82
C ALA A 152 -6.97 -7.02 15.27
N GLN A 153 -7.39 -6.25 16.28
CA GLN A 153 -7.23 -6.60 17.69
C GLN A 153 -8.05 -7.84 18.06
N MET A 154 -9.32 -7.91 17.64
CA MET A 154 -10.17 -9.09 17.85
C MET A 154 -9.53 -10.36 17.28
N LEU A 155 -8.85 -10.28 16.13
CA LEU A 155 -8.20 -11.44 15.50
C LEU A 155 -6.90 -11.86 16.20
N MET A 156 -6.17 -10.91 16.77
CA MET A 156 -4.98 -11.20 17.59
C MET A 156 -5.38 -11.88 18.90
N ASP A 157 -6.55 -11.54 19.44
CA ASP A 157 -7.05 -12.09 20.70
C ASP A 157 -7.75 -13.46 20.54
N THR A 158 -8.14 -13.87 19.32
CA THR A 158 -8.84 -15.15 19.04
C THR A 158 -8.03 -16.18 18.25
N ASP A 159 -6.69 -16.12 18.25
CA ASP A 159 -5.81 -17.02 17.46
C ASP A 159 -6.25 -17.13 15.97
N GLY A 160 -6.75 -16.02 15.40
CA GLY A 160 -7.14 -15.97 14.00
C GLY A 160 -8.40 -16.76 13.61
N VAL A 161 -9.20 -17.21 14.58
CA VAL A 161 -10.52 -17.80 14.31
C VAL A 161 -11.57 -16.68 14.39
N PRO A 162 -12.24 -16.34 13.28
CA PRO A 162 -13.35 -15.41 13.31
C PRO A 162 -14.57 -16.04 14.03
N PRO A 163 -15.42 -15.25 14.71
CA PRO A 163 -16.67 -15.72 15.28
C PRO A 163 -17.66 -16.19 14.19
#